data_AF-A0A146LFM6-F1
#
_entry.id   AF-A0A146LFM6-F1
#
_cell.length_a   1.000
_cell.length_b   1.000
_cell.length_c   1.000
_cell.angle_alpha   90.00
_cell.angle_beta   90.00
_cell.angle_gamma   90.00
#
_symmetry.space_group_name_H-M   'P 1'
#
loop_
_entity.id
_entity.type
_entity.pdbx_description
1 polymer ?
#
loop_
_entity_poly.entity_id
_entity_poly.type
_entity_poly.pdbx_seq_one_letter_code
_entity_poly.pdbx_strand_id
1 'polypeptide(L)'
;TPEVPLLSITLESDAVVQPTEPAKYLKLSIQKVHHVSGYLGFVVPLLVSLYYTWTRKQRRLLQLIKKHLALSIDVDPLLRVINLNEVLRILSLLERLVRLAKQIQSYPSPAVTDAAPTPAVCSAEEKSVKCEVLHDPGDQQRDADIIFIHGIKGALDKTWTQGLWDLASLKVLNLKEEKAWEIPSSQDKSPPTQEKKICWPRDWLPQDLPSARIISIGYTTDPYLWRPFFLNDTQRTGLPERAWEMINKLSEIGVGSRSIIWVGHSKGGLYVKQMLVNACESSEPRFHNFSKNTKAIMFYSVPHRGSILANLNFPWLFRQSIELLEVQKNCQQVISLHKKFLEKLEKKELSVAVRSFIETRLTLMGLVYVRIVSEESADAEVGELYGIPLDHRNICKPKNRECFLYQQLVKLVRETIEPEDLVPS
;
A
#
# COMPACT_ATOMS: atom_id res chain seq x y z
N THR A 1 -66.49 -11.38 56.83
CA THR A 1 -65.82 -11.61 55.54
C THR A 1 -64.65 -10.65 55.45
N PRO A 2 -63.48 -11.12 55.01
CA PRO A 2 -62.29 -11.11 55.86
C PRO A 2 -61.29 -9.99 55.56
N GLU A 3 -60.46 -9.78 56.58
CA GLU A 3 -59.23 -9.00 56.64
C GLU A 3 -58.18 -9.49 55.62
N VAL A 4 -57.41 -8.55 55.07
CA VAL A 4 -56.11 -8.85 54.44
C VAL A 4 -55.06 -8.01 55.16
N PRO A 5 -54.16 -8.61 55.96
CA PRO A 5 -53.08 -7.89 56.63
C PRO A 5 -51.82 -7.86 55.77
N LEU A 6 -51.06 -6.77 55.94
CA LEU A 6 -49.63 -6.67 55.61
C LEU A 6 -48.85 -7.78 56.32
N LEU A 7 -47.92 -8.44 55.62
CA LEU A 7 -46.76 -9.08 56.27
C LEU A 7 -45.47 -8.84 55.49
N SER A 8 -44.63 -8.04 56.15
CA SER A 8 -43.19 -8.15 56.35
C SER A 8 -42.37 -9.12 55.51
N ILE A 9 -41.31 -8.53 54.96
CA ILE A 9 -40.10 -9.14 54.42
C ILE A 9 -39.39 -9.95 55.53
N THR A 10 -39.14 -11.23 55.26
CA THR A 10 -38.13 -12.05 55.94
C THR A 10 -37.13 -12.57 54.91
N LEU A 11 -35.85 -12.30 55.18
CA LEU A 11 -34.68 -12.86 54.50
C LEU A 11 -34.29 -14.15 55.22
N GLU A 12 -34.22 -15.27 54.50
CA GLU A 12 -33.48 -16.51 54.84
C GLU A 12 -33.30 -17.27 53.51
N SER A 13 -32.11 -17.22 52.90
CA SER A 13 -30.93 -18.09 53.09
C SER A 13 -30.96 -19.38 52.24
N ASP A 14 -30.02 -19.41 51.30
CA ASP A 14 -29.30 -20.55 50.72
C ASP A 14 -30.07 -21.79 50.25
N ALA A 15 -30.46 -21.77 48.96
CA ALA A 15 -30.59 -22.98 48.16
C ALA A 15 -29.49 -23.00 47.07
N VAL A 16 -28.53 -23.89 47.25
CA VAL A 16 -27.45 -24.22 46.31
C VAL A 16 -28.06 -24.77 45.01
N VAL A 17 -28.00 -23.99 43.94
CA VAL A 17 -28.32 -24.44 42.58
C VAL A 17 -27.03 -24.96 41.92
N GLN A 18 -27.02 -26.22 41.54
CA GLN A 18 -25.93 -26.82 40.76
C GLN A 18 -25.87 -26.22 39.34
N PRO A 19 -24.68 -26.01 38.76
CA PRO A 19 -24.54 -25.43 37.43
C PRO A 19 -24.89 -26.45 36.34
N THR A 20 -25.94 -26.14 35.57
CA THR A 20 -26.24 -26.81 34.30
C THR A 20 -25.15 -26.53 33.26
N GLU A 21 -24.76 -27.56 32.51
CA GLU A 21 -23.67 -27.57 31.52
C GLU A 21 -23.68 -26.37 30.54
N PRO A 22 -22.51 -25.79 30.22
CA PRO A 22 -22.44 -24.75 29.19
C PRO A 22 -22.48 -25.38 27.79
N ALA A 23 -23.43 -24.92 26.98
CA ALA A 23 -23.44 -25.17 25.54
C ALA A 23 -22.07 -24.84 24.92
N LYS A 24 -21.49 -25.81 24.20
CA LYS A 24 -20.20 -25.71 23.50
C LYS A 24 -20.25 -24.66 22.39
N TYR A 25 -20.09 -23.38 22.74
CA TYR A 25 -19.73 -22.35 21.77
C TYR A 25 -18.25 -22.53 21.42
N LEU A 26 -18.01 -22.94 20.17
CA LEU A 26 -16.68 -23.08 19.60
C LEU A 26 -16.01 -21.70 19.60
N LYS A 27 -15.10 -21.47 20.54
CA LYS A 27 -14.26 -20.26 20.62
C LYS A 27 -13.26 -20.29 19.46
N LEU A 28 -13.72 -20.01 18.24
CA LEU A 28 -12.86 -19.79 17.09
C LEU A 28 -12.08 -18.50 17.34
N SER A 29 -10.77 -18.66 17.57
CA SER A 29 -9.84 -17.52 17.66
C SER A 29 -10.03 -16.58 16.48
N ILE A 30 -10.22 -15.30 16.76
CA ILE A 30 -10.42 -14.22 15.79
C ILE A 30 -9.29 -14.21 14.74
N GLN A 31 -8.08 -14.63 15.11
CA GLN A 31 -6.95 -14.78 14.18
C GLN A 31 -7.19 -15.87 13.12
N LYS A 32 -7.85 -16.99 13.48
CA LYS A 32 -8.18 -18.06 12.51
C LYS A 32 -9.28 -17.61 11.55
N VAL A 33 -10.26 -16.82 12.02
CA VAL A 33 -11.33 -16.28 11.17
C VAL A 33 -10.77 -15.26 10.17
N HIS A 34 -9.83 -14.40 10.57
CA HIS A 34 -9.15 -13.50 9.63
C HIS A 34 -8.31 -14.24 8.59
N HIS A 35 -7.55 -15.26 9.00
CA HIS A 35 -6.78 -16.09 8.07
C HIS A 35 -7.66 -16.83 7.06
N VAL A 36 -8.78 -17.41 7.52
CA VAL A 36 -9.74 -18.10 6.65
C VAL A 36 -10.45 -17.11 5.72
N SER A 37 -10.79 -15.90 6.19
CA SER A 37 -11.43 -14.87 5.35
C SER A 37 -10.50 -14.30 4.28
N GLY A 38 -9.21 -14.11 4.59
CA GLY A 38 -8.22 -13.65 3.62
C GLY A 38 -7.91 -14.70 2.56
N TYR A 39 -7.88 -15.98 2.97
CA TYR A 39 -7.63 -17.10 2.08
C TYR A 39 -8.84 -17.38 1.17
N LEU A 40 -10.06 -17.48 1.72
CA LEU A 40 -11.26 -17.64 0.90
C LEU A 40 -11.51 -16.40 0.04
N GLY A 41 -11.31 -15.20 0.57
CA GLY A 41 -11.58 -13.95 -0.13
C GLY A 41 -10.66 -13.73 -1.34
N PHE A 42 -9.38 -14.08 -1.24
CA PHE A 42 -8.42 -13.82 -2.33
C PHE A 42 -8.19 -15.03 -3.24
N VAL A 43 -8.04 -16.23 -2.66
CA VAL A 43 -7.68 -17.43 -3.43
C VAL A 43 -8.85 -17.92 -4.27
N VAL A 44 -10.06 -17.93 -3.72
CA VAL A 44 -11.22 -18.46 -4.44
C VAL A 44 -11.56 -17.60 -5.66
N PRO A 45 -11.66 -16.26 -5.59
CA PRO A 45 -11.97 -15.47 -6.77
C PRO A 45 -10.83 -15.42 -7.79
N LEU A 46 -9.57 -15.55 -7.35
CA LEU A 46 -8.41 -15.69 -8.24
C LEU A 46 -8.45 -17.02 -9.00
N LEU A 47 -8.71 -18.13 -8.31
CA LEU A 47 -8.87 -19.44 -8.94
C LEU A 47 -10.09 -19.49 -9.86
N VAL A 48 -11.21 -18.86 -9.47
CA VAL A 48 -12.40 -18.72 -10.32
C VAL A 48 -12.09 -17.87 -11.55
N SER A 49 -11.32 -16.80 -11.43
CA SER A 49 -10.90 -15.96 -12.55
C SER A 49 -9.92 -16.68 -13.49
N LEU A 50 -8.96 -17.44 -12.95
CA LEU A 50 -8.05 -18.31 -13.72
C LEU A 50 -8.83 -19.40 -14.46
N TYR A 51 -9.81 -20.03 -13.80
CA TYR A 51 -10.70 -21.01 -14.42
C TYR A 51 -11.57 -20.38 -15.51
N TYR A 52 -12.16 -19.21 -15.26
CA TYR A 52 -12.99 -18.49 -16.22
C TYR A 52 -12.19 -18.03 -17.44
N THR A 53 -10.96 -17.54 -17.24
CA THR A 53 -10.07 -17.14 -18.35
C THR A 53 -9.57 -18.34 -19.14
N TRP A 54 -9.26 -19.46 -18.50
CA TRP A 54 -8.87 -20.72 -19.16
C TRP A 54 -10.01 -21.28 -20.01
N THR A 55 -11.22 -21.41 -19.45
CA THR A 55 -12.41 -21.87 -20.18
C THR A 55 -12.76 -20.96 -21.35
N ARG A 56 -12.63 -19.63 -21.19
CA ARG A 56 -12.89 -18.66 -22.27
C ARG A 56 -11.84 -18.73 -23.39
N LYS A 57 -10.56 -18.97 -23.07
CA LYS A 57 -9.51 -19.19 -24.07
C LYS A 57 -9.73 -20.49 -24.85
N GLN A 58 -10.14 -21.57 -24.20
CA GLN A 58 -10.49 -22.82 -24.88
C GLN A 58 -11.65 -22.66 -25.85
N ARG A 59 -12.73 -21.96 -25.43
CA ARG A 59 -13.85 -21.65 -26.34
C ARG A 59 -13.41 -20.85 -27.56
N ARG A 60 -12.52 -19.88 -27.37
CA ARG A 60 -12.00 -19.06 -28.48
C ARG A 60 -11.10 -19.87 -29.43
N LEU A 61 -10.27 -20.76 -28.90
CA LEU A 61 -9.44 -21.67 -29.70
C LEU A 61 -10.31 -22.64 -30.52
N LEU A 62 -11.33 -23.24 -29.90
CA LEU A 62 -12.27 -24.15 -30.56
C LEU A 62 -13.13 -23.43 -31.61
N GLN A 63 -13.52 -22.17 -31.38
CA GLN A 63 -14.21 -21.35 -32.37
C GLN A 63 -13.30 -21.01 -33.57
N LEU A 64 -12.01 -20.76 -33.34
CA LEU A 64 -11.05 -20.54 -34.42
C LEU A 64 -10.80 -21.82 -35.24
N ILE A 65 -10.70 -22.97 -34.58
CA ILE A 65 -10.60 -24.29 -35.23
C ILE A 65 -11.86 -24.60 -36.04
N LYS A 66 -13.05 -24.36 -35.47
CA LYS A 66 -14.35 -24.51 -36.16
C LYS A 66 -14.45 -23.60 -37.39
N LYS A 67 -13.94 -22.37 -37.29
CA LYS A 67 -13.92 -21.41 -38.40
C LYS A 67 -12.96 -21.81 -39.51
N HIS A 68 -11.80 -22.39 -39.18
CA HIS A 68 -10.81 -22.83 -40.18
C HIS A 68 -11.14 -24.16 -40.84
N LEU A 69 -11.90 -25.04 -40.18
CA LEU A 69 -12.23 -26.37 -40.69
C LEU A 69 -13.65 -26.49 -41.28
N ALA A 70 -14.42 -25.41 -41.34
CA ALA A 70 -15.79 -25.36 -41.87
C ALA A 70 -16.72 -26.49 -41.36
N LEU A 71 -16.46 -27.01 -40.16
CA LEU A 71 -17.17 -28.15 -39.61
C LEU A 71 -18.46 -27.69 -38.91
N SER A 72 -19.60 -28.13 -39.42
CA SER A 72 -20.94 -27.90 -38.89
C SER A 72 -21.27 -28.83 -37.70
N ILE A 73 -20.34 -28.96 -36.74
CA ILE A 73 -20.57 -29.74 -35.52
C ILE A 73 -20.88 -28.78 -34.37
N ASP A 74 -21.95 -29.09 -33.64
CA ASP A 74 -22.31 -28.41 -32.39
C ASP A 74 -21.39 -28.90 -31.26
N VAL A 75 -20.54 -28.00 -30.74
CA VAL A 75 -19.49 -28.32 -29.76
C VAL A 75 -19.90 -28.01 -28.32
N ASP A 76 -21.11 -27.46 -28.13
CA ASP A 76 -21.68 -27.17 -26.82
C ASP A 76 -21.86 -28.41 -25.93
N PRO A 77 -22.20 -29.61 -26.46
CA PRO A 77 -22.22 -30.84 -25.65
C PRO A 77 -20.83 -31.24 -25.17
N LEU A 78 -19.79 -31.08 -26.00
CA LEU A 78 -18.42 -31.45 -25.67
C LEU A 78 -17.83 -30.57 -24.55
N LEU A 79 -18.23 -29.30 -24.50
CA LEU A 79 -17.83 -28.33 -23.48
C LEU A 79 -18.57 -28.52 -22.14
N ARG A 80 -19.74 -29.17 -22.13
CA ARG A 80 -20.47 -29.52 -20.91
C ARG A 80 -19.91 -30.76 -20.18
N VAL A 81 -19.02 -31.52 -20.83
CA VAL A 81 -18.46 -32.78 -20.30
C VAL A 81 -17.21 -32.58 -19.42
N ILE A 82 -16.73 -31.35 -19.23
CA ILE A 82 -15.76 -31.07 -18.15
C ILE A 82 -16.53 -31.05 -16.82
N ASN A 83 -16.78 -32.25 -16.33
CA ASN A 83 -17.62 -32.57 -15.19
C ASN A 83 -17.09 -31.86 -13.93
N LEU A 84 -17.97 -31.28 -13.11
CA LEU A 84 -17.61 -30.68 -11.81
C LEU A 84 -16.83 -31.68 -10.91
N ASN A 85 -17.05 -32.98 -11.15
CA ASN A 85 -16.32 -34.09 -10.56
C ASN A 85 -14.81 -34.15 -10.92
N GLU A 86 -14.39 -33.67 -12.10
CA GLU A 86 -12.96 -33.56 -12.45
C GLU A 86 -12.28 -32.42 -11.68
N VAL A 87 -12.99 -31.31 -11.44
CA VAL A 87 -12.49 -30.20 -10.60
C VAL A 87 -12.38 -30.62 -9.13
N LEU A 88 -13.37 -31.35 -8.62
CA LEU A 88 -13.31 -31.97 -7.29
C LEU A 88 -12.21 -33.03 -7.20
N ARG A 89 -11.94 -33.79 -8.27
CA ARG A 89 -10.80 -34.69 -8.36
C ARG A 89 -9.48 -33.96 -8.31
N ILE A 90 -9.31 -32.85 -9.03
CA ILE A 90 -8.10 -32.02 -8.99
C ILE A 90 -7.88 -31.44 -7.58
N LEU A 91 -8.95 -30.98 -6.91
CA LEU A 91 -8.90 -30.54 -5.52
C LEU A 91 -8.50 -31.69 -4.56
N SER A 92 -9.03 -32.90 -4.77
CA SER A 92 -8.65 -34.09 -4.00
C SER A 92 -7.22 -34.58 -4.28
N LEU A 93 -6.73 -34.39 -5.51
CA LEU A 93 -5.36 -34.69 -5.92
C LEU A 93 -4.38 -33.66 -5.34
N LEU A 94 -4.75 -32.38 -5.29
CA LEU A 94 -4.05 -31.34 -4.55
C LEU A 94 -4.00 -31.67 -3.06
N GLU A 95 -5.09 -32.17 -2.47
CA GLU A 95 -5.12 -32.59 -1.07
C GLU A 95 -4.22 -33.81 -0.80
N ARG A 96 -4.16 -34.78 -1.72
CA ARG A 96 -3.23 -35.92 -1.65
C ARG A 96 -1.77 -35.50 -1.84
N LEU A 97 -1.49 -34.57 -2.75
CA LEU A 97 -0.16 -33.99 -2.95
C LEU A 97 0.28 -33.17 -1.74
N VAL A 98 -0.64 -32.46 -1.07
CA VAL A 98 -0.37 -31.76 0.20
C VAL A 98 -0.06 -32.74 1.32
N ARG A 99 -0.72 -33.90 1.37
CA ARG A 99 -0.40 -34.96 2.34
C ARG A 99 0.96 -35.60 2.05
N LEU A 100 1.29 -35.83 0.78
CA LEU A 100 2.61 -36.34 0.36
C LEU A 100 3.74 -35.33 0.63
N ALA A 101 3.50 -34.03 0.39
CA ALA A 101 4.46 -32.97 0.68
C ALA A 101 4.72 -32.80 2.19
N LYS A 102 3.69 -32.98 3.04
CA LYS A 102 3.85 -33.04 4.50
C LYS A 102 4.70 -34.23 4.97
N GLN A 103 4.74 -35.30 4.18
CA GLN A 103 5.50 -36.52 4.48
C GLN A 103 6.95 -36.43 4.00
N ILE A 104 7.26 -35.57 3.02
CA ILE A 104 8.62 -35.27 2.55
C ILE A 104 9.33 -34.27 3.47
N GLN A 105 8.58 -33.50 4.26
CA GLN A 105 9.11 -32.46 5.16
C GLN A 105 9.74 -33.00 6.47
N SER A 106 9.92 -34.32 6.61
CA SER A 106 10.53 -34.96 7.78
C SER A 106 11.98 -35.42 7.59
N TYR A 107 12.71 -34.91 6.59
CA TYR A 107 14.14 -35.20 6.43
C TYR A 107 15.02 -34.00 6.84
N PRO A 108 16.11 -34.22 7.59
CA PRO A 108 17.03 -33.14 7.96
C PRO A 108 17.80 -32.66 6.74
N SER A 109 18.08 -31.36 6.71
CA SER A 109 18.86 -30.67 5.67
C SER A 109 20.24 -31.34 5.47
N PRO A 110 20.69 -31.61 4.23
CA PRO A 110 22.07 -31.99 4.00
C PRO A 110 22.99 -30.78 4.12
N ALA A 111 24.22 -31.05 4.57
CA ALA A 111 25.28 -30.09 4.79
C ALA A 111 25.76 -29.43 3.49
N VAL A 112 26.18 -28.17 3.62
CA VAL A 112 26.81 -27.35 2.59
C VAL A 112 28.14 -27.98 2.18
N THR A 113 28.31 -28.30 0.90
CA THR A 113 29.62 -28.57 0.29
C THR A 113 29.97 -27.44 -0.66
N ASP A 114 31.15 -26.87 -0.44
CA ASP A 114 31.76 -25.80 -1.22
C ASP A 114 31.97 -26.22 -2.68
N ALA A 115 31.29 -25.55 -3.60
CA ALA A 115 31.58 -25.60 -5.03
C ALA A 115 31.76 -24.16 -5.54
N ALA A 116 32.91 -23.91 -6.18
CA ALA A 116 33.37 -22.61 -6.62
C ALA A 116 32.38 -21.90 -7.58
N PRO A 117 32.23 -20.56 -7.48
CA PRO A 117 31.27 -19.84 -8.30
C PRO A 117 31.77 -19.67 -9.74
N THR A 118 30.93 -20.08 -10.70
CA THR A 118 31.05 -19.74 -12.12
C THR A 118 30.72 -18.24 -12.29
N PRO A 119 31.43 -17.47 -13.14
CA PRO A 119 31.24 -16.02 -13.21
C PRO A 119 29.85 -15.69 -13.77
N ALA A 120 28.98 -15.18 -12.90
CA ALA A 120 27.71 -14.61 -13.31
C ALA A 120 27.98 -13.36 -14.15
N VAL A 121 27.42 -13.34 -15.36
CA VAL A 121 27.36 -12.16 -16.23
C VAL A 121 26.70 -11.03 -15.43
N CYS A 122 27.46 -9.97 -15.14
CA CYS A 122 26.96 -8.73 -14.55
C CYS A 122 25.87 -8.12 -15.44
N SER A 123 24.61 -8.50 -15.26
CA SER A 123 23.48 -7.69 -15.72
C SER A 123 23.47 -6.44 -14.84
N ALA A 124 23.75 -5.28 -15.43
CA ALA A 124 23.74 -4.01 -14.71
C ALA A 124 22.43 -3.86 -13.92
N GLU A 125 22.54 -3.59 -12.61
CA GLU A 125 21.39 -3.33 -11.75
C GLU A 125 20.54 -2.21 -12.37
N GLU A 126 19.22 -2.41 -12.41
CA GLU A 126 18.29 -1.45 -12.99
C GLU A 126 18.31 -0.16 -12.15
N LYS A 127 19.11 0.84 -12.56
CA LYS A 127 19.08 2.20 -11.98
C LYS A 127 17.71 2.80 -12.26
N SER A 128 16.88 2.81 -11.23
CA SER A 128 15.43 2.88 -11.38
C SER A 128 14.80 4.16 -10.83
N VAL A 129 15.60 5.03 -10.22
CA VAL A 129 15.15 6.27 -9.61
C VAL A 129 15.25 7.44 -10.61
N LYS A 130 14.18 8.23 -10.71
CA LYS A 130 14.11 9.45 -11.52
C LYS A 130 13.57 10.59 -10.66
N CYS A 131 14.25 11.72 -10.68
CA CYS A 131 13.75 12.96 -10.09
C CYS A 131 13.15 13.83 -11.22
N GLU A 132 11.90 14.22 -11.06
CA GLU A 132 11.21 15.13 -11.96
C GLU A 132 10.92 16.43 -11.21
N VAL A 133 11.44 17.55 -11.71
CA VAL A 133 11.14 18.88 -11.18
C VAL A 133 9.83 19.34 -11.81
N LEU A 134 8.77 19.46 -11.00
CA LEU A 134 7.43 19.82 -11.44
C LEU A 134 7.25 21.33 -11.57
N HIS A 135 7.94 22.07 -10.72
CA HIS A 135 7.97 23.53 -10.69
C HIS A 135 9.29 23.98 -10.06
N ASP A 136 9.95 24.98 -10.65
CA ASP A 136 11.14 25.61 -10.11
C ASP A 136 11.03 27.13 -10.28
N PRO A 137 10.99 27.91 -9.19
CA PRO A 137 10.95 29.37 -9.26
C PRO A 137 12.33 30.00 -9.56
N GLY A 138 13.37 29.17 -9.66
CA GLY A 138 14.74 29.61 -9.88
C GLY A 138 15.47 29.94 -8.57
N ASP A 139 16.80 29.84 -8.61
CA ASP A 139 17.63 29.87 -7.40
C ASP A 139 17.51 31.15 -6.55
N GLN A 140 17.16 32.28 -7.16
CA GLN A 140 17.01 33.56 -6.45
C GLN A 140 15.71 33.63 -5.64
N GLN A 141 14.63 33.03 -6.15
CA GLN A 141 13.31 33.05 -5.50
C GLN A 141 13.05 31.79 -4.67
N ARG A 142 13.81 30.71 -4.91
CA ARG A 142 13.65 29.43 -4.23
C ARG A 142 13.95 29.54 -2.73
N ASP A 143 12.98 29.30 -1.88
CA ASP A 143 13.15 29.26 -0.41
C ASP A 143 13.16 27.83 0.16
N ALA A 144 12.50 26.89 -0.52
CA ALA A 144 12.36 25.51 -0.09
C ALA A 144 12.23 24.51 -1.24
N ASP A 145 12.45 23.25 -0.90
CA ASP A 145 12.25 22.06 -1.74
C ASP A 145 11.13 21.20 -1.14
N ILE A 146 10.03 21.01 -1.87
CA ILE A 146 8.94 20.10 -1.51
C ILE A 146 9.06 18.82 -2.35
N ILE A 147 9.33 17.70 -1.69
CA ILE A 147 9.72 16.45 -2.34
C ILE A 147 8.67 15.37 -2.12
N PHE A 148 8.07 14.93 -3.22
CA PHE A 148 7.02 13.91 -3.27
C PHE A 148 7.59 12.54 -3.61
N ILE A 149 7.25 11.52 -2.81
CA ILE A 149 7.66 10.13 -3.04
C ILE A 149 6.44 9.21 -2.96
N HIS A 150 6.15 8.54 -4.08
CA HIS A 150 4.99 7.65 -4.19
C HIS A 150 5.19 6.30 -3.50
N GLY A 151 4.11 5.54 -3.35
CA GLY A 151 4.12 4.16 -2.83
C GLY A 151 4.42 3.08 -3.87
N ILE A 152 4.22 1.82 -3.47
CA ILE A 152 4.40 0.66 -4.36
C ILE A 152 3.41 0.70 -5.52
N LYS A 153 3.86 0.41 -6.75
CA LYS A 153 3.09 0.55 -8.01
C LYS A 153 2.58 1.97 -8.27
N GLY A 154 3.07 2.95 -7.51
CA GLY A 154 2.82 4.36 -7.71
C GLY A 154 3.61 4.92 -8.88
N ALA A 155 3.33 6.19 -9.16
CA ALA A 155 3.98 7.07 -10.12
C ALA A 155 3.40 8.47 -9.89
N LEU A 156 3.97 9.49 -10.53
CA LEU A 156 3.48 10.86 -10.42
C LEU A 156 1.99 10.96 -10.81
N ASP A 157 1.64 10.38 -11.96
CA ASP A 157 0.27 10.32 -12.43
C ASP A 157 -0.60 9.46 -11.50
N LYS A 158 -0.10 8.30 -11.03
CA LYS A 158 -0.86 7.34 -10.21
C LYS A 158 -1.22 7.78 -8.80
N THR A 159 -0.30 8.47 -8.16
CA THR A 159 -0.41 8.81 -6.73
C THR A 159 -0.92 10.22 -6.55
N TRP A 160 -0.49 11.17 -7.38
CA TRP A 160 -0.69 12.60 -7.12
C TRP A 160 -1.63 13.31 -8.11
N THR A 161 -2.29 12.58 -9.02
CA THR A 161 -3.17 13.19 -10.03
C THR A 161 -4.63 12.85 -9.76
N GLN A 162 -5.50 13.85 -9.86
CA GLN A 162 -6.95 13.72 -9.81
C GLN A 162 -7.46 13.01 -11.08
N GLY A 163 -8.41 12.12 -10.87
CA GLY A 163 -9.03 11.36 -11.94
C GLY A 163 -9.49 10.00 -11.42
N LEU A 164 -10.70 9.59 -11.82
CA LEU A 164 -11.20 8.24 -11.62
C LEU A 164 -10.19 7.27 -12.24
N TRP A 165 -9.51 6.51 -11.40
CA TRP A 165 -8.65 5.41 -11.82
C TRP A 165 -9.52 4.31 -12.39
N ASP A 166 -9.88 4.48 -13.67
CA ASP A 166 -10.43 3.50 -14.60
C ASP A 166 -11.24 2.37 -13.95
N LEU A 167 -12.21 2.71 -13.08
CA LEU A 167 -13.29 1.79 -12.70
C LEU A 167 -14.13 1.42 -13.95
N ALA A 168 -13.99 2.18 -15.04
CA ALA A 168 -14.53 1.82 -16.35
C ALA A 168 -13.90 0.53 -16.94
N SER A 169 -12.71 0.12 -16.48
CA SER A 169 -12.14 -1.19 -16.80
C SER A 169 -12.72 -2.37 -15.98
N LEU A 170 -13.52 -2.08 -14.94
CA LEU A 170 -14.32 -3.05 -14.19
C LEU A 170 -15.82 -3.02 -14.59
N LYS A 171 -16.12 -2.88 -15.90
CA LYS A 171 -17.44 -3.20 -16.47
C LYS A 171 -17.92 -4.65 -16.26
N VAL A 172 -17.15 -5.49 -15.56
CA VAL A 172 -17.43 -6.93 -15.40
C VAL A 172 -18.26 -7.24 -14.15
N LEU A 173 -18.38 -6.30 -13.20
CA LEU A 173 -19.26 -6.48 -12.04
C LEU A 173 -20.09 -5.22 -11.86
N ASN A 174 -21.40 -5.33 -12.12
CA ASN A 174 -22.42 -4.36 -11.73
C ASN A 174 -22.50 -4.27 -10.19
N LEU A 175 -21.41 -3.82 -9.54
CA LEU A 175 -21.45 -3.38 -8.16
C LEU A 175 -22.08 -1.99 -8.20
N LYS A 176 -23.30 -1.89 -7.67
CA LYS A 176 -23.99 -0.61 -7.47
C LYS A 176 -23.01 0.37 -6.83
N GLU A 177 -22.77 1.48 -7.52
CA GLU A 177 -22.04 2.62 -6.99
C GLU A 177 -22.71 3.06 -5.69
N GLU A 178 -22.04 2.88 -4.55
CA GLU A 178 -22.36 3.71 -3.39
C GLU A 178 -21.88 5.12 -3.72
N LYS A 179 -22.85 5.99 -3.99
CA LYS A 179 -22.71 7.41 -4.30
C LYS A 179 -21.68 8.05 -3.36
N ALA A 180 -20.45 8.20 -3.84
CA ALA A 180 -19.56 9.23 -3.36
C ALA A 180 -20.22 10.56 -3.72
N TRP A 181 -20.61 11.34 -2.71
CA TRP A 181 -21.32 12.62 -2.81
C TRP A 181 -20.91 13.47 -4.02
N GLU A 182 -21.65 13.32 -5.11
CA GLU A 182 -21.60 14.18 -6.28
C GLU A 182 -22.22 15.52 -5.90
N ILE A 183 -21.45 16.59 -6.03
CA ILE A 183 -21.96 17.95 -6.04
C ILE A 183 -22.37 18.19 -7.50
N PRO A 184 -23.60 18.64 -7.81
CA PRO A 184 -23.97 18.95 -9.18
C PRO A 184 -23.09 20.12 -9.66
N SER A 185 -22.19 19.88 -10.61
CA SER A 185 -21.62 21.00 -11.37
C SER A 185 -22.71 21.52 -12.30
N SER A 186 -22.92 22.83 -12.26
CA SER A 186 -23.83 23.54 -13.15
C SER A 186 -23.54 23.17 -14.60
N GLN A 187 -24.61 22.89 -15.33
CA GLN A 187 -24.63 22.46 -16.72
C GLN A 187 -23.77 23.38 -17.61
N ASP A 188 -22.70 22.83 -18.15
CA ASP A 188 -22.13 23.33 -19.41
C ASP A 188 -22.16 22.17 -20.43
N LYS A 189 -23.04 22.32 -21.42
CA LYS A 189 -23.20 21.38 -22.53
C LYS A 189 -22.16 21.71 -23.60
N SER A 190 -20.90 21.39 -23.35
CA SER A 190 -19.85 21.36 -24.38
C SER A 190 -19.47 19.90 -24.70
N PRO A 191 -19.05 19.58 -25.94
CA PRO A 191 -18.62 18.24 -26.33
C PRO A 191 -17.45 17.77 -25.44
N PRO A 192 -17.15 16.45 -25.35
CA PRO A 192 -16.16 15.94 -24.40
C PRO A 192 -14.75 16.32 -24.85
N THR A 193 -14.34 17.54 -24.54
CA THR A 193 -12.93 17.92 -24.45
C THR A 193 -12.28 16.99 -23.45
N GLN A 194 -11.17 16.35 -23.83
CA GLN A 194 -10.35 15.55 -22.91
C GLN A 194 -10.10 16.37 -21.64
N GLU A 195 -10.79 16.05 -20.56
CA GLU A 195 -10.62 16.76 -19.28
C GLU A 195 -9.15 16.64 -18.89
N LYS A 196 -8.48 17.80 -18.80
CA LYS A 196 -7.08 17.87 -18.40
C LYS A 196 -6.98 17.28 -16.99
N LYS A 197 -6.34 16.11 -16.87
CA LYS A 197 -6.05 15.50 -15.56
C LYS A 197 -5.17 16.46 -14.76
N ILE A 198 -5.64 16.84 -13.58
CA ILE A 198 -4.94 17.77 -12.69
C ILE A 198 -3.94 16.97 -11.86
N CYS A 199 -2.67 17.37 -11.86
CA CYS A 199 -1.64 16.87 -10.97
C CYS A 199 -1.42 17.91 -9.87
N TRP A 200 -2.09 17.76 -8.73
CA TRP A 200 -2.14 18.83 -7.74
C TRP A 200 -0.78 19.32 -7.22
N PRO A 201 0.29 18.51 -7.08
CA PRO A 201 1.59 19.06 -6.71
C PRO A 201 2.16 20.00 -7.77
N ARG A 202 1.89 19.72 -9.06
CA ARG A 202 2.35 20.56 -10.18
C ARG A 202 1.43 21.75 -10.41
N ASP A 203 0.12 21.52 -10.38
CA ASP A 203 -0.86 22.49 -10.85
C ASP A 203 -1.35 23.43 -9.73
N TRP A 204 -1.38 23.00 -8.47
CA TRP A 204 -1.95 23.81 -7.37
C TRP A 204 -0.88 24.45 -6.48
N LEU A 205 0.12 23.68 -6.04
CA LEU A 205 1.11 24.18 -5.08
C LEU A 205 1.87 25.43 -5.57
N PRO A 206 2.29 25.57 -6.85
CA PRO A 206 2.96 26.79 -7.32
C PRO A 206 2.08 28.04 -7.22
N GLN A 207 0.75 27.90 -7.14
CA GLN A 207 -0.16 29.03 -6.97
C GLN A 207 -0.21 29.52 -5.51
N ASP A 208 -0.03 28.61 -4.54
CA ASP A 208 -0.12 28.90 -3.11
C ASP A 208 1.25 29.11 -2.45
N LEU A 209 2.30 28.56 -3.06
CA LEU A 209 3.69 28.52 -2.61
C LEU A 209 4.63 28.81 -3.80
N PRO A 210 4.59 30.03 -4.37
CA PRO A 210 5.31 30.35 -5.61
C PRO A 210 6.84 30.34 -5.47
N SER A 211 7.37 30.41 -4.26
CA SER A 211 8.81 30.36 -3.96
C SER A 211 9.33 28.94 -3.70
N ALA A 212 8.46 27.93 -3.64
CA ALA A 212 8.87 26.56 -3.37
C ALA A 212 9.17 25.80 -4.67
N ARG A 213 10.33 25.13 -4.75
CA ARG A 213 10.60 24.15 -5.82
C ARG A 213 9.91 22.83 -5.49
N ILE A 214 9.27 22.24 -6.48
CA ILE A 214 8.46 21.02 -6.31
C ILE A 214 9.09 19.89 -7.10
N ILE A 215 9.40 18.79 -6.41
CA ILE A 215 10.11 17.65 -6.96
C ILE A 215 9.30 16.39 -6.71
N SER A 216 9.16 15.55 -7.73
CA SER A 216 8.63 14.19 -7.59
C SER A 216 9.74 13.18 -7.83
N ILE A 217 9.87 12.21 -6.92
CA ILE A 217 10.74 11.06 -7.10
C ILE A 217 9.90 9.89 -7.60
N GLY A 218 10.19 9.46 -8.81
CA GLY A 218 9.71 8.21 -9.40
C GLY A 218 10.71 7.09 -9.16
N TYR A 219 10.24 5.90 -8.81
CA TYR A 219 11.08 4.71 -8.79
C TYR A 219 10.33 3.48 -9.30
N THR A 220 11.07 2.54 -9.89
CA THR A 220 10.44 1.29 -10.36
C THR A 220 10.04 0.41 -9.19
N THR A 221 8.90 -0.25 -9.33
CA THR A 221 8.46 -1.32 -8.44
C THR A 221 8.06 -2.52 -9.27
N ASP A 222 8.16 -3.72 -8.71
CA ASP A 222 7.64 -4.91 -9.37
C ASP A 222 6.15 -4.72 -9.77
N PRO A 223 5.78 -4.90 -11.04
CA PRO A 223 4.37 -4.85 -11.46
C PRO A 223 3.50 -5.93 -10.78
N TYR A 224 4.12 -7.03 -10.34
CA TYR A 224 3.50 -8.18 -9.69
C TYR A 224 3.97 -8.30 -8.23
N LEU A 225 3.17 -7.79 -7.29
CA LEU A 225 3.40 -8.00 -5.85
C LEU A 225 3.44 -9.48 -5.46
N TRP A 226 2.63 -10.30 -6.14
CA TRP A 226 2.62 -11.76 -6.10
C TRP A 226 2.91 -12.27 -7.51
N ARG A 227 4.20 -12.46 -7.80
CA ARG A 227 4.70 -12.90 -9.10
C ARG A 227 4.50 -14.40 -9.27
N PRO A 228 3.79 -14.88 -10.31
CA PRO A 228 3.73 -16.31 -10.59
C PRO A 228 5.12 -16.90 -10.79
N PHE A 229 5.40 -18.08 -10.23
CA PHE A 229 6.74 -18.69 -10.28
C PHE A 229 7.29 -18.93 -11.69
N PHE A 230 6.42 -19.02 -12.70
CA PHE A 230 6.81 -19.21 -14.09
C PHE A 230 7.25 -17.91 -14.79
N LEU A 231 7.15 -16.74 -14.14
CA LEU A 231 7.69 -15.49 -14.66
C LEU A 231 9.09 -15.26 -14.11
N ASN A 232 10.00 -14.83 -14.99
CA ASN A 232 11.37 -14.49 -14.60
C ASN A 232 11.39 -13.38 -13.55
N ASP A 233 12.35 -13.48 -12.64
CA ASP A 233 12.61 -12.44 -11.66
C ASP A 233 13.39 -11.28 -12.28
N THR A 234 13.19 -10.08 -11.74
CA THR A 234 14.01 -8.92 -12.08
C THR A 234 14.83 -8.56 -10.85
N GLN A 235 16.16 -8.58 -10.98
CA GLN A 235 17.05 -8.10 -9.92
C GLN A 235 16.73 -6.64 -9.61
N ARG A 236 16.36 -6.35 -8.36
CA ARG A 236 15.99 -5.03 -7.88
C ARG A 236 16.73 -4.74 -6.58
N THR A 237 17.24 -3.51 -6.47
CA THR A 237 17.84 -2.99 -5.23
C THR A 237 16.82 -2.93 -4.08
N GLY A 238 17.30 -3.06 -2.84
CA GLY A 238 16.46 -3.00 -1.65
C GLY A 238 16.14 -1.56 -1.23
N LEU A 239 15.41 -1.43 -0.12
CA LEU A 239 15.10 -0.15 0.52
C LEU A 239 16.37 0.68 0.80
N PRO A 240 17.46 0.14 1.39
CA PRO A 240 18.63 0.94 1.78
C PRO A 240 19.40 1.45 0.56
N GLU A 241 19.68 0.58 -0.41
CA GLU A 241 20.41 0.94 -1.62
C GLU A 241 19.61 1.94 -2.45
N ARG A 242 18.29 1.73 -2.58
CA ARG A 242 17.44 2.65 -3.33
C ARG A 242 17.24 3.99 -2.63
N ALA A 243 17.25 4.03 -1.30
CA ALA A 243 17.29 5.29 -0.56
C ALA A 243 18.59 6.07 -0.85
N TRP A 244 19.73 5.38 -0.96
CA TRP A 244 20.98 6.00 -1.41
C TRP A 244 20.90 6.49 -2.85
N GLU A 245 20.31 5.73 -3.77
CA GLU A 245 20.06 6.21 -5.14
C GLU A 245 19.23 7.50 -5.15
N MET A 246 18.16 7.57 -4.34
CA MET A 246 17.28 8.74 -4.23
C MET A 246 18.00 9.98 -3.68
N ILE A 247 18.68 9.87 -2.54
CA ILE A 247 19.35 11.02 -1.92
C ILE A 247 20.51 11.54 -2.78
N ASN A 248 21.22 10.65 -3.49
CA ASN A 248 22.24 11.06 -4.46
C ASN A 248 21.62 11.84 -5.62
N LYS A 249 20.50 11.37 -6.18
CA LYS A 249 19.81 12.09 -7.27
C LYS A 249 19.28 13.45 -6.85
N LEU A 250 18.78 13.57 -5.63
CA LEU A 250 18.39 14.86 -5.06
C LEU A 250 19.60 15.79 -4.89
N SER A 251 20.72 15.26 -4.39
CA SER A 251 21.95 16.04 -4.22
C SER A 251 22.50 16.53 -5.57
N GLU A 252 22.44 15.72 -6.63
CA GLU A 252 22.84 16.08 -7.99
C GLU A 252 22.06 17.29 -8.55
N ILE A 253 20.78 17.45 -8.18
CA ILE A 253 19.95 18.59 -8.60
C ILE A 253 19.96 19.75 -7.60
N GLY A 254 20.93 19.75 -6.66
CA GLY A 254 21.14 20.85 -5.72
C GLY A 254 20.15 20.91 -4.56
N VAL A 255 19.44 19.83 -4.25
CA VAL A 255 18.67 19.73 -3.00
C VAL A 255 19.64 19.61 -1.83
N GLY A 256 19.29 20.26 -0.70
CA GLY A 256 20.10 20.25 0.51
C GLY A 256 20.52 21.64 0.96
N SER A 257 20.48 22.66 0.10
CA SER A 257 20.90 24.02 0.47
C SER A 257 19.79 24.90 1.06
N ARG A 258 18.53 24.46 0.96
CA ARG A 258 17.32 25.20 1.37
C ARG A 258 16.44 24.30 2.24
N SER A 259 15.39 24.86 2.84
CA SER A 259 14.44 24.09 3.66
C SER A 259 13.83 22.94 2.86
N ILE A 260 13.78 21.75 3.45
CA ILE A 260 13.25 20.54 2.79
C ILE A 260 11.97 20.10 3.49
N ILE A 261 10.93 19.89 2.69
CA ILE A 261 9.65 19.33 3.13
C ILE A 261 9.42 18.03 2.36
N TRP A 262 9.25 16.94 3.10
CA TRP A 262 9.03 15.63 2.52
C TRP A 262 7.55 15.26 2.51
N VAL A 263 7.07 14.71 1.41
CA VAL A 263 5.72 14.17 1.29
C VAL A 263 5.80 12.72 0.82
N GLY A 264 5.54 11.78 1.73
CA GLY A 264 5.68 10.35 1.47
C GLY A 264 4.34 9.64 1.53
N HIS A 265 3.98 8.91 0.48
CA HIS A 265 2.83 8.00 0.47
C HIS A 265 3.26 6.55 0.61
N SER A 266 2.63 5.79 1.51
CA SER A 266 2.87 4.35 1.67
C SER A 266 4.37 4.05 1.81
N LYS A 267 4.92 3.10 1.03
CA LYS A 267 6.37 2.81 1.02
C LYS A 267 7.25 4.04 0.75
N GLY A 268 6.76 5.07 0.05
CA GLY A 268 7.47 6.33 -0.16
C GLY A 268 7.90 7.01 1.14
N GLY A 269 7.07 6.95 2.20
CA GLY A 269 7.43 7.49 3.51
C GLY A 269 8.53 6.69 4.23
N LEU A 270 8.69 5.40 3.92
CA LEU A 270 9.82 4.61 4.42
C LEU A 270 11.13 5.02 3.76
N TYR A 271 11.11 5.36 2.47
CA TYR A 271 12.28 5.95 1.80
C TYR A 271 12.67 7.29 2.41
N VAL A 272 11.70 8.15 2.76
CA VAL A 272 11.98 9.40 3.50
C VAL A 272 12.72 9.10 4.81
N LYS A 273 12.19 8.19 5.64
CA LYS A 273 12.84 7.80 6.90
C LYS A 273 14.26 7.27 6.67
N GLN A 274 14.43 6.37 5.70
CA GLN A 274 15.74 5.77 5.39
C GLN A 274 16.76 6.81 4.92
N MET A 275 16.36 7.74 4.04
CA MET A 275 17.24 8.82 3.59
C MET A 275 17.66 9.74 4.73
N LEU A 276 16.74 10.09 5.65
CA LEU A 276 17.07 10.95 6.79
C LEU A 276 17.98 10.25 7.81
N VAL A 277 17.74 8.96 8.09
CA VAL A 277 18.64 8.16 8.93
C VAL A 277 20.02 8.07 8.29
N ASN A 278 20.09 7.78 6.99
CA ASN A 278 21.35 7.77 6.23
C ASN A 278 22.06 9.14 6.30
N ALA A 279 21.31 10.23 6.14
CA ALA A 279 21.84 11.59 6.22
C ALA A 279 22.43 11.92 7.60
N CYS A 280 21.79 11.49 8.69
CA CYS A 280 22.32 11.66 10.04
C CYS A 280 23.54 10.77 10.34
N GLU A 281 23.56 9.54 9.80
CA GLU A 281 24.62 8.55 10.06
C GLU A 281 25.82 8.66 9.09
N SER A 282 25.68 9.39 7.98
CA SER A 282 26.74 9.51 6.97
C SER A 282 27.96 10.25 7.50
N SER A 283 29.14 9.91 7.00
CA SER A 283 30.37 10.70 7.19
C SER A 283 30.54 11.81 6.15
N GLU A 284 29.76 11.79 5.05
CA GLU A 284 29.89 12.76 3.97
C GLU A 284 29.09 14.05 4.25
N PRO A 285 29.75 15.23 4.33
CA PRO A 285 29.09 16.48 4.71
C PRO A 285 27.92 16.89 3.80
N ARG A 286 27.95 16.49 2.52
CA ARG A 286 26.87 16.80 1.57
C ARG A 286 25.52 16.20 1.99
N PHE A 287 25.51 15.08 2.70
CA PHE A 287 24.27 14.44 3.17
C PHE A 287 23.78 15.02 4.49
N HIS A 288 24.66 15.57 5.34
CA HIS A 288 24.26 16.25 6.58
C HIS A 288 23.33 17.45 6.33
N ASN A 289 23.48 18.08 5.17
CA ASN A 289 22.60 19.17 4.77
C ASN A 289 21.13 18.71 4.61
N PHE A 290 20.89 17.45 4.24
CA PHE A 290 19.52 16.91 4.17
C PHE A 290 18.88 16.81 5.55
N SER A 291 19.59 16.29 6.56
CA SER A 291 19.06 16.22 7.92
C SER A 291 18.88 17.61 8.54
N LYS A 292 19.88 18.48 8.41
CA LYS A 292 19.88 19.85 8.95
C LYS A 292 18.77 20.74 8.37
N ASN A 293 18.54 20.63 7.07
CA ASN A 293 17.60 21.50 6.36
C ASN A 293 16.22 20.88 6.18
N THR A 294 16.02 19.60 6.53
CA THR A 294 14.66 19.07 6.64
C THR A 294 13.92 19.79 7.76
N LYS A 295 12.77 20.38 7.44
CA LYS A 295 11.92 21.12 8.38
C LYS A 295 10.59 20.42 8.65
N ALA A 296 10.08 19.69 7.67
CA ALA A 296 8.78 19.03 7.80
C ALA A 296 8.70 17.72 7.02
N ILE A 297 7.82 16.84 7.51
CA ILE A 297 7.46 15.59 6.86
C ILE A 297 5.93 15.40 6.93
N MET A 298 5.33 15.11 5.79
CA MET A 298 3.93 14.73 5.68
C MET A 298 3.83 13.28 5.21
N PHE A 299 3.24 12.43 6.04
CA PHE A 299 3.03 11.01 5.75
C PHE A 299 1.58 10.73 5.36
N TYR A 300 1.40 10.00 4.26
CA TYR A 300 0.11 9.45 3.84
C TYR A 300 0.15 7.93 3.92
N SER A 301 -0.55 7.34 4.89
CA SER A 301 -0.74 5.88 5.00
C SER A 301 0.57 5.08 4.99
N VAL A 302 1.58 5.54 5.70
CA VAL A 302 2.92 4.93 5.68
C VAL A 302 2.97 3.76 6.67
N PRO A 303 3.33 2.53 6.26
CA PRO A 303 3.40 1.40 7.16
C PRO A 303 4.69 1.43 8.00
N HIS A 304 4.76 2.31 8.99
CA HIS A 304 5.93 2.51 9.85
C HIS A 304 6.35 1.24 10.62
N ARG A 305 5.46 0.26 10.79
CA ARG A 305 5.72 -1.06 11.41
C ARG A 305 5.46 -2.23 10.46
N GLY A 306 5.40 -1.96 9.16
CA GLY A 306 5.02 -2.92 8.14
C GLY A 306 3.50 -3.11 8.02
N SER A 307 3.08 -3.92 7.08
CA SER A 307 1.69 -4.13 6.69
C SER A 307 1.29 -5.60 6.86
N ILE A 308 0.12 -5.83 7.45
CA ILE A 308 -0.47 -7.18 7.56
C ILE A 308 -0.75 -7.77 6.17
N LEU A 309 -1.13 -6.92 5.21
CA LEU A 309 -1.42 -7.36 3.84
C LEU A 309 -0.19 -7.98 3.17
N ALA A 310 0.99 -7.46 3.49
CA ALA A 310 2.25 -7.97 2.96
C ALA A 310 2.61 -9.37 3.49
N ASN A 311 1.99 -9.83 4.57
CA ASN A 311 2.17 -11.19 5.09
C ASN A 311 1.35 -12.24 4.33
N LEU A 312 0.44 -11.82 3.42
CA LEU A 312 -0.26 -12.77 2.56
C LEU A 312 0.74 -13.42 1.60
N ASN A 313 1.05 -14.68 1.83
CA ASN A 313 1.99 -15.45 1.02
C ASN A 313 1.31 -16.72 0.48
N PHE A 314 1.58 -17.04 -0.79
CA PHE A 314 1.06 -18.21 -1.49
C PHE A 314 2.22 -18.94 -2.16
N PRO A 315 3.14 -19.52 -1.37
CA PRO A 315 4.47 -19.94 -1.81
C PRO A 315 4.47 -21.11 -2.81
N TRP A 316 3.32 -21.74 -3.09
CA TRP A 316 3.19 -22.77 -4.13
C TRP A 316 2.76 -22.22 -5.50
N LEU A 317 2.22 -20.98 -5.57
CA LEU A 317 1.83 -20.33 -6.84
C LEU A 317 2.61 -19.05 -7.12
N PHE A 318 2.96 -18.29 -6.08
CA PHE A 318 3.51 -16.96 -6.22
C PHE A 318 4.76 -16.74 -5.35
N ARG A 319 5.74 -16.04 -5.93
CA ARG A 319 6.85 -15.38 -5.23
C ARG A 319 6.41 -13.96 -4.88
N GLN A 320 6.71 -13.51 -3.67
CA GLN A 320 6.47 -12.11 -3.28
C GLN A 320 7.56 -11.21 -3.84
N SER A 321 7.20 -9.99 -4.25
CA SER A 321 8.20 -9.01 -4.69
C SER A 321 9.03 -8.49 -3.51
N ILE A 322 10.22 -7.96 -3.80
CA ILE A 322 11.08 -7.35 -2.77
C ILE A 322 10.35 -6.23 -2.01
N GLU A 323 9.54 -5.43 -2.71
CA GLU A 323 8.79 -4.35 -2.08
C GLU A 323 7.73 -4.84 -1.11
N LEU A 324 7.13 -6.01 -1.38
CA LEU A 324 6.17 -6.61 -0.46
C LEU A 324 6.89 -7.20 0.75
N LEU A 325 7.99 -7.93 0.54
CA LEU A 325 8.82 -8.51 1.60
C LEU A 325 9.32 -7.44 2.58
N GLU A 326 9.81 -6.32 2.06
CA GLU A 326 10.34 -5.23 2.88
C GLU A 326 9.28 -4.59 3.77
N VAL A 327 8.04 -4.50 3.31
CA VAL A 327 6.94 -3.90 4.09
C VAL A 327 6.11 -4.93 4.85
N GLN A 328 6.60 -6.17 5.02
CA GLN A 328 5.92 -7.18 5.85
C GLN A 328 5.78 -6.73 7.30
N LYS A 329 4.65 -7.06 7.91
CA LYS A 329 4.49 -6.88 9.36
C LYS A 329 5.54 -7.73 10.06
N ASN A 330 6.23 -7.12 11.03
CA ASN A 330 7.36 -7.69 11.77
C ASN A 330 8.66 -7.84 10.95
N CYS A 331 8.75 -7.18 9.78
CA CYS A 331 10.03 -7.04 9.08
C CYS A 331 11.00 -6.25 9.97
N GLN A 332 12.11 -6.90 10.36
CA GLN A 332 13.12 -6.31 11.25
C GLN A 332 13.71 -5.03 10.66
N GLN A 333 13.83 -4.96 9.34
CA GLN A 333 14.35 -3.78 8.66
C GLN A 333 13.46 -2.55 8.85
N VAL A 334 12.14 -2.69 8.68
CA VAL A 334 11.20 -1.56 8.85
C VAL A 334 11.06 -1.15 10.31
N ILE A 335 11.00 -2.13 11.23
CA ILE A 335 10.95 -1.86 12.67
C ILE A 335 12.24 -1.16 13.13
N SER A 336 13.40 -1.66 12.73
CA SER A 336 14.70 -1.06 13.05
C SER A 336 14.81 0.34 12.48
N LEU A 337 14.40 0.54 11.22
CA LEU A 337 14.37 1.87 10.60
C LEU A 337 13.48 2.85 11.37
N HIS A 338 12.29 2.42 11.75
CA HIS A 338 11.37 3.27 12.51
C HIS A 338 11.94 3.65 13.87
N LYS A 339 12.54 2.70 14.59
CA LYS A 339 13.20 2.95 15.87
C LYS A 339 14.36 3.94 15.70
N LYS A 340 15.25 3.71 14.74
CA LYS A 340 16.35 4.62 14.43
C LYS A 340 15.85 6.04 14.13
N PHE A 341 14.82 6.16 13.30
CA PHE A 341 14.23 7.46 12.98
C PHE A 341 13.74 8.21 14.24
N LEU A 342 13.06 7.51 15.16
CA LEU A 342 12.65 8.10 16.44
C LEU A 342 13.85 8.50 17.31
N GLU A 343 14.89 7.67 17.38
CA GLU A 343 16.12 8.00 18.10
C GLU A 343 16.80 9.26 17.54
N LYS A 344 16.78 9.47 16.22
CA LYS A 344 17.31 10.68 15.58
C LYS A 344 16.54 11.94 15.98
N LEU A 345 15.22 11.83 16.15
CA LEU A 345 14.37 12.93 16.63
C LEU A 345 14.60 13.21 18.12
N GLU A 346 14.65 12.16 18.95
CA GLU A 346 14.87 12.27 20.40
C GLU A 346 16.21 12.93 20.72
N LYS A 347 17.27 12.54 19.99
CA LYS A 347 18.61 13.13 20.10
C LYS A 347 18.73 14.52 19.50
N LYS A 348 17.65 15.07 18.91
CA LYS A 348 17.62 16.36 18.20
C LYS A 348 18.63 16.44 17.03
N GLU A 349 19.03 15.30 16.48
CA GLU A 349 19.77 15.23 15.21
C GLU A 349 18.86 15.58 14.03
N LEU A 350 17.54 15.39 14.21
CA LEU A 350 16.47 15.86 13.34
C LEU A 350 15.50 16.73 14.15
N SER A 351 15.27 17.97 13.71
CA SER A 351 14.25 18.86 14.27
C SER A 351 13.23 19.14 13.17
N VAL A 352 12.18 18.31 13.12
CA VAL A 352 11.22 18.30 12.01
C VAL A 352 9.79 18.26 12.54
N ALA A 353 8.89 19.04 11.92
CA ALA A 353 7.46 18.92 12.14
C ALA A 353 6.91 17.72 11.36
N VAL A 354 6.10 16.88 12.00
CA VAL A 354 5.52 15.69 11.35
C VAL A 354 4.00 15.78 11.36
N ARG A 355 3.38 15.58 10.19
CA ARG A 355 1.92 15.39 10.04
C ARG A 355 1.64 14.06 9.38
N SER A 356 0.80 13.24 9.98
CA SER A 356 0.50 11.89 9.52
C SER A 356 -0.99 11.71 9.24
N PHE A 357 -1.32 11.20 8.06
CA PHE A 357 -2.69 10.86 7.65
C PHE A 357 -2.86 9.34 7.55
N ILE A 358 -3.86 8.82 8.25
CA ILE A 358 -4.19 7.39 8.26
C ILE A 358 -5.47 7.14 7.47
N GLU A 359 -5.47 6.11 6.62
CA GLU A 359 -6.68 5.66 5.94
C GLU A 359 -7.62 4.93 6.91
N THR A 360 -8.91 5.29 6.88
CA THR A 360 -9.94 4.63 7.72
C THR A 360 -10.92 3.78 6.90
N ARG A 361 -10.87 3.84 5.56
CA ARG A 361 -11.66 2.97 4.67
C ARG A 361 -10.83 1.83 4.08
N LEU A 362 -11.50 0.73 3.79
CA LEU A 362 -10.90 -0.41 3.09
C LEU A 362 -10.63 -0.06 1.63
N THR A 363 -9.55 -0.60 1.08
CA THR A 363 -9.17 -0.43 -0.32
C THR A 363 -9.58 -1.66 -1.12
N LEU A 364 -10.23 -1.46 -2.27
CA LEU A 364 -10.55 -2.56 -3.18
C LEU A 364 -9.27 -3.04 -3.88
N MET A 365 -8.89 -4.30 -3.61
CA MET A 365 -7.77 -4.96 -4.26
C MET A 365 -8.24 -6.26 -4.92
N GLY A 366 -8.30 -6.24 -6.26
CA GLY A 366 -8.93 -7.31 -7.02
C GLY A 366 -10.44 -7.33 -6.74
N LEU A 367 -10.90 -8.36 -6.02
CA LEU A 367 -12.32 -8.58 -5.69
C LEU A 367 -12.61 -8.45 -4.18
N VAL A 368 -11.61 -8.03 -3.38
CA VAL A 368 -11.72 -7.97 -1.92
C VAL A 368 -11.40 -6.57 -1.42
N TYR A 369 -12.17 -6.11 -0.43
CA TYR A 369 -11.86 -4.92 0.35
C TYR A 369 -10.91 -5.28 1.48
N VAL A 370 -9.73 -4.67 1.49
CA VAL A 370 -8.68 -4.93 2.48
C VAL A 370 -8.18 -3.64 3.10
N ARG A 371 -7.82 -3.69 4.38
CA ARG A 371 -7.06 -2.61 5.02
C ARG A 371 -5.59 -2.79 4.64
N ILE A 372 -5.02 -1.82 3.92
CA ILE A 372 -3.62 -1.92 3.45
C ILE A 372 -2.67 -1.67 4.61
N VAL A 373 -2.86 -0.61 5.39
CA VAL A 373 -2.07 -0.33 6.59
C VAL A 373 -2.99 -0.27 7.80
N SER A 374 -2.62 -0.97 8.89
CA SER A 374 -3.35 -0.88 10.15
C SER A 374 -3.05 0.46 10.82
N GLU A 375 -4.00 0.99 11.60
CA GLU A 375 -3.87 2.28 12.28
C GLU A 375 -2.61 2.32 13.17
N GLU A 376 -2.35 1.25 13.93
CA GLU A 376 -1.13 1.06 14.74
C GLU A 376 0.18 1.19 13.94
N SER A 377 0.17 0.77 12.67
CA SER A 377 1.36 0.83 11.81
C SER A 377 1.44 2.15 11.05
N ALA A 378 0.31 2.82 10.82
CA ALA A 378 0.24 4.10 10.16
C ALA A 378 0.57 5.28 11.08
N ASP A 379 0.50 5.09 12.40
CA ASP A 379 0.95 6.05 13.39
C ASP A 379 2.49 6.17 13.38
N ALA A 380 2.98 7.40 13.19
CA ALA A 380 4.41 7.72 13.20
C ALA A 380 4.99 7.88 14.61
N GLU A 381 4.13 7.97 15.64
CA GLU A 381 4.46 8.22 17.06
C GLU A 381 5.13 9.58 17.33
N VAL A 382 5.03 10.48 16.37
CA VAL A 382 5.55 11.83 16.47
C VAL A 382 4.69 12.78 15.65
N GLY A 383 4.52 13.99 16.18
CA GLY A 383 3.78 15.06 15.52
C GLY A 383 2.27 14.82 15.55
N GLU A 384 1.58 15.41 14.58
CA GLU A 384 0.11 15.39 14.52
C GLU A 384 -0.38 14.18 13.71
N LEU A 385 -1.50 13.60 14.15
CA LEU A 385 -2.10 12.42 13.54
C LEU A 385 -3.57 12.66 13.19
N TYR A 386 -3.95 12.32 11.96
CA TYR A 386 -5.30 12.51 11.46
C TYR A 386 -5.84 11.23 10.80
N GLY A 387 -6.99 10.75 11.29
CA GLY A 387 -7.75 9.69 10.63
C GLY A 387 -8.63 10.25 9.51
N ILE A 388 -8.46 9.76 8.28
CA ILE A 388 -9.13 10.30 7.09
C ILE A 388 -10.13 9.27 6.54
N PRO A 389 -11.40 9.64 6.26
CA PRO A 389 -12.44 8.74 5.73
C PRO A 389 -12.26 8.41 4.24
N LEU A 390 -11.03 8.07 3.85
CA LEU A 390 -10.63 7.67 2.50
C LEU A 390 -9.91 6.32 2.54
N ASP A 391 -9.80 5.69 1.37
CA ASP A 391 -8.99 4.50 1.18
C ASP A 391 -7.51 4.85 0.93
N HIS A 392 -6.65 3.82 0.93
CA HIS A 392 -5.20 3.98 0.78
C HIS A 392 -4.77 4.57 -0.57
N ARG A 393 -5.61 4.48 -1.62
CA ARG A 393 -5.30 5.01 -2.97
C ARG A 393 -5.73 6.45 -3.16
N ASN A 394 -6.74 6.89 -2.41
CA ASN A 394 -7.38 8.19 -2.53
C ASN A 394 -6.94 9.18 -1.46
N ILE A 395 -6.35 8.71 -0.35
CA ILE A 395 -5.89 9.57 0.76
C ILE A 395 -4.84 10.63 0.35
N CYS A 396 -4.13 10.44 -0.76
CA CYS A 396 -3.13 11.37 -1.30
C CYS A 396 -3.64 12.21 -2.47
N LYS A 397 -4.96 12.21 -2.72
CA LYS A 397 -5.62 12.89 -3.84
C LYS A 397 -6.65 13.89 -3.31
N PRO A 398 -6.21 15.05 -2.78
CA PRO A 398 -7.12 16.09 -2.34
C PRO A 398 -8.11 16.46 -3.45
N LYS A 399 -9.38 16.66 -3.08
CA LYS A 399 -10.46 16.92 -4.06
C LYS A 399 -10.29 18.26 -4.78
N ASN A 400 -9.84 19.27 -4.04
CA ASN A 400 -9.63 20.65 -4.47
C ASN A 400 -8.64 21.32 -3.51
N ARG A 401 -8.33 22.60 -3.76
CA ARG A 401 -7.41 23.38 -2.91
C ARG A 401 -7.98 23.62 -1.51
N GLU A 402 -9.30 23.63 -1.33
CA GLU A 402 -9.95 23.81 -0.03
C GLU A 402 -9.95 22.50 0.80
N CYS A 403 -9.51 21.38 0.22
CA CYS A 403 -9.49 20.09 0.89
C CYS A 403 -8.52 20.12 2.08
N PHE A 404 -8.99 19.56 3.22
CA PHE A 404 -8.20 19.45 4.45
C PHE A 404 -6.78 18.93 4.21
N LEU A 405 -6.61 17.87 3.42
CA LEU A 405 -5.30 17.26 3.14
C LEU A 405 -4.32 18.25 2.48
N TYR A 406 -4.82 19.03 1.51
CA TYR A 406 -4.03 20.03 0.81
C TYR A 406 -3.70 21.21 1.72
N GLN A 407 -4.71 21.73 2.42
CA GLN A 407 -4.56 22.85 3.35
C GLN A 407 -3.55 22.54 4.46
N GLN A 408 -3.54 21.32 4.97
CA GLN A 408 -2.54 20.90 5.97
C GLN A 408 -1.11 20.92 5.42
N LEU A 409 -0.89 20.63 4.13
CA LEU A 409 0.43 20.71 3.53
C LEU A 409 0.88 22.16 3.37
N VAL A 410 0.01 23.00 2.81
CA VAL A 410 0.30 24.43 2.64
C VAL A 410 0.58 25.08 4.00
N LYS A 411 -0.24 24.78 5.01
CA LYS A 411 -0.03 25.25 6.38
C LYS A 411 1.31 24.79 6.94
N LEU A 412 1.66 23.50 6.80
CA LEU A 412 2.91 22.94 7.28
C LEU A 412 4.14 23.60 6.64
N VAL A 413 4.04 23.91 5.34
CA VAL A 413 5.12 24.59 4.61
C VAL A 413 5.27 26.03 5.10
N ARG A 414 4.16 26.78 5.23
CA ARG A 414 4.20 28.18 5.71
C ARG A 414 4.77 28.28 7.14
N GLU A 415 4.31 27.43 8.06
CA GLU A 415 4.81 27.38 9.44
C GLU A 415 6.32 27.08 9.53
N THR A 416 6.90 26.43 8.52
CA THR A 416 8.32 26.05 8.54
C THR A 416 9.24 26.98 7.75
N ILE A 417 8.71 27.76 6.81
CA ILE A 417 9.47 28.73 6.01
C ILE A 417 9.33 30.14 6.60
N GLU A 418 8.15 30.49 7.11
CA GLU A 418 7.80 31.79 7.68
C GLU A 418 7.54 31.61 9.20
N PRO A 419 8.58 31.47 10.04
CA PRO A 419 8.36 31.41 11.49
C PRO A 419 7.63 32.69 11.97
N GLU A 420 6.72 32.53 12.94
CA GLU A 420 5.73 33.52 13.42
C GLU A 420 6.28 34.91 13.83
N ASP A 421 7.59 35.14 13.83
CA ASP A 421 8.23 36.42 14.19
C ASP A 421 8.11 37.52 13.11
N LEU A 422 7.39 37.29 12.00
CA LEU A 422 7.24 38.24 10.88
C LEU A 422 5.79 38.60 10.52
N VAL A 423 4.79 38.23 11.32
CA VAL A 423 3.43 38.77 11.16
C VAL A 423 3.36 40.12 11.88
N PRO A 424 3.20 41.26 11.19
CA PRO A 424 2.97 42.54 11.88
C PRO A 424 1.65 42.46 12.66
N SER A 425 1.70 42.96 13.88
CA SER A 425 0.60 43.03 14.86
C SER A 425 -0.69 43.62 14.31
#